data_AF-A0A536AS10-F1
#
_entry.id   AF-A0A536AS10-F1
#
_cell.length_a   1.000
_cell.length_b   1.000
_cell.length_c   1.000
_cell.angle_alpha   90.00
_cell.angle_beta   90.00
_cell.angle_gamma   90.00
#
_symmetry.space_group_name_H-M   'P 1'
#
loop_
_entity.id
_entity.type
_entity.pdbx_description
1 polymer ?
#
loop_
_entity_poly.entity_id
_entity_poly.type
_entity_poly.pdbx_seq_one_letter_code
_entity_poly.pdbx_strand_id
1 'polypeptide(L)'
;MSTSSDRRLRALTAVYGLVFLASSLQNFGLRLSFGPLDFYFGEPIWQAGLGEAVIGVLLVAAALREGRALYWTAYGLSVLGIAFGLSSARVVGAAREIHFVLVPLAAIGLAMLAWRRIRRP
;
A
#
# COMPACT_ATOMS: atom_id res chain seq x y z
N MET A 1 -9.23 -4.73 24.92
CA MET A 1 -7.89 -4.09 25.01
C MET A 1 -7.08 -4.41 23.76
N SER A 2 -6.76 -3.41 22.93
CA SER A 2 -5.89 -3.54 21.75
C SER A 2 -4.45 -3.78 22.21
N THR A 3 -3.79 -4.83 21.71
CA THR A 3 -2.41 -5.12 22.08
C THR A 3 -1.44 -4.14 21.42
N SER A 4 -0.19 -4.07 21.91
CA SER A 4 0.86 -3.34 21.21
C SER A 4 1.00 -3.80 19.75
N SER A 5 0.81 -5.10 19.48
CA SER A 5 0.89 -5.65 18.12
C SER A 5 -0.27 -5.20 17.23
N ASP A 6 -1.49 -5.12 17.77
CA ASP A 6 -2.67 -4.64 17.04
C ASP A 6 -2.50 -3.16 16.64
N ARG A 7 -1.99 -2.31 17.56
CA ARG A 7 -1.68 -0.90 17.25
C ARG A 7 -0.57 -0.76 16.20
N ARG A 8 0.47 -1.59 16.27
CA ARG A 8 1.57 -1.58 15.27
C ARG A 8 1.07 -1.99 13.88
N LEU A 9 0.27 -3.06 13.79
CA LEU A 9 -0.32 -3.50 12.52
C LEU A 9 -1.21 -2.41 11.94
N ARG A 10 -2.02 -1.76 12.77
CA ARG A 10 -2.90 -0.66 12.38
C ARG A 10 -2.11 0.52 11.80
N ALA A 11 -1.08 0.97 12.52
CA ALA A 11 -0.21 2.06 12.08
C ALA A 11 0.51 1.71 10.77
N LEU A 12 1.10 0.51 10.69
CA LEU A 12 1.76 0.02 9.47
C LEU A 12 0.80 0.00 8.29
N THR A 13 -0.41 -0.51 8.48
CA THR A 13 -1.43 -0.61 7.42
C THR A 13 -1.92 0.76 6.98
N ALA A 14 -2.07 1.71 7.91
CA ALA A 14 -2.41 3.09 7.58
C ALA A 14 -1.30 3.75 6.74
N VAL A 15 -0.04 3.66 7.18
CA VAL A 15 1.11 4.19 6.42
C VAL A 15 1.18 3.55 5.04
N TYR A 16 1.02 2.23 4.97
CA TYR A 16 1.05 1.50 3.71
C TYR A 16 -0.08 1.94 2.75
N GLY A 17 -1.28 2.16 3.28
CA GLY A 17 -2.38 2.73 2.51
C GLY A 17 -2.09 4.14 2.00
N LEU A 18 -1.47 4.99 2.82
CA LEU A 18 -1.05 6.34 2.40
C LEU A 18 0.00 6.30 1.29
N VAL A 19 0.94 5.36 1.31
CA VAL A 19 1.92 5.19 0.22
C VAL A 19 1.21 4.85 -1.10
N PHE A 20 0.22 3.95 -1.07
CA PHE A 20 -0.60 3.64 -2.25
C PHE A 20 -1.39 4.85 -2.75
N LEU A 21 -1.96 5.65 -1.85
CA LEU A 21 -2.68 6.88 -2.22
C LEU A 21 -1.72 7.91 -2.83
N ALA A 22 -0.53 8.10 -2.25
CA ALA A 22 0.49 8.98 -2.80
C ALA A 22 0.98 8.52 -4.18
N SER A 23 1.15 7.21 -4.38
CA SER A 23 1.46 6.61 -5.68
C SER A 23 0.34 6.87 -6.70
N SER A 24 -0.91 6.71 -6.28
CA SER A 24 -2.08 6.93 -7.11
C SER A 24 -2.16 8.36 -7.64
N LEU A 25 -1.91 9.36 -6.77
CA LEU A 25 -1.84 10.77 -7.18
C LEU A 25 -0.75 10.99 -8.24
N GLN A 26 0.42 10.38 -8.08
CA GLN A 26 1.50 10.46 -9.08
C GLN A 26 1.13 9.79 -10.40
N ASN A 27 0.40 8.67 -10.36
CA ASN A 27 -0.15 8.00 -11.55
C ASN A 27 -1.27 8.80 -12.24
N PHE A 28 -1.90 9.76 -11.54
CA PHE A 28 -2.78 10.77 -12.15
C PHE A 28 -2.03 12.02 -12.62
N GLY A 29 -0.70 12.03 -12.55
CA GLY A 29 0.14 13.12 -13.03
C GLY A 29 0.37 14.25 -12.01
N LEU A 30 -0.05 14.06 -10.75
CA LEU A 30 0.26 15.03 -9.69
C LEU A 30 1.72 14.89 -9.25
N ARG A 31 2.33 16.03 -8.95
CA ARG A 31 3.65 16.09 -8.32
C ARG A 31 3.49 16.29 -6.83
N LEU A 32 4.19 15.49 -6.04
CA LEU A 32 4.20 15.58 -4.59
C LEU A 32 5.51 16.23 -4.15
N SER A 33 5.45 17.53 -3.86
CA SER A 33 6.61 18.31 -3.46
C SER A 33 6.61 18.57 -1.95
N PHE A 34 7.71 18.23 -1.28
CA PHE A 34 7.93 18.43 0.15
C PHE A 34 9.21 19.25 0.37
N GLY A 35 9.07 20.58 0.41
CA GLY A 35 10.22 21.48 0.44
C GLY A 35 11.07 21.32 -0.84
N PRO A 36 12.36 20.96 -0.75
CA PRO A 36 13.22 20.76 -1.92
C PRO A 36 13.04 19.38 -2.60
N LEU A 37 12.30 18.45 -1.97
CA LEU A 37 12.08 17.11 -2.52
C LEU A 37 10.87 17.12 -3.45
N ASP A 38 11.05 16.62 -4.67
CA ASP A 38 9.96 16.49 -5.65
C ASP A 38 9.80 15.03 -6.07
N PHE A 39 8.61 14.47 -5.86
CA PHE A 39 8.28 13.10 -6.19
C PHE A 39 7.20 13.07 -7.25
N TYR A 40 7.51 12.46 -8.40
CA TYR A 40 6.57 12.32 -9.50
C TYR A 40 6.93 11.12 -10.38
N PHE A 41 5.94 10.61 -11.11
CA PHE A 41 6.16 9.61 -12.14
C PHE A 41 6.29 10.29 -13.50
N GLY A 42 7.37 9.97 -14.21
CA GLY A 42 7.64 10.52 -15.55
C GLY A 42 6.60 10.09 -16.58
N GLU A 43 6.01 8.90 -16.41
CA GLU A 43 4.98 8.32 -17.26
C GLU A 43 3.76 7.94 -16.42
N PRO A 44 2.77 8.84 -16.25
CA PRO A 44 1.57 8.56 -15.46
C PRO A 44 0.68 7.50 -16.12
N ILE A 45 0.22 6.51 -15.35
CA ILE A 45 -0.67 5.45 -15.83
C ILE A 45 -1.98 5.50 -15.04
N TRP A 46 -3.00 6.15 -15.59
CA TRP A 46 -4.26 6.38 -14.86
C TRP A 46 -4.96 5.09 -14.41
N GLN A 47 -4.83 3.98 -15.17
CA GLN A 47 -5.38 2.69 -14.79
C GLN A 47 -4.69 2.13 -13.52
N ALA A 48 -3.37 2.29 -13.42
CA ALA A 48 -2.62 1.95 -12.23
C ALA A 48 -3.03 2.87 -11.07
N GLY A 49 -3.18 4.17 -11.34
CA GLY A 49 -3.65 5.16 -10.37
C GLY A 49 -4.99 4.79 -9.74
N LEU A 50 -5.98 4.35 -10.53
CA LEU A 50 -7.27 3.88 -10.00
C LEU A 50 -7.12 2.64 -9.12
N GLY A 51 -6.35 1.64 -9.57
CA GLY A 51 -6.11 0.43 -8.80
C GLY A 51 -5.43 0.73 -7.46
N GLU A 52 -4.40 1.58 -7.49
CA GLU A 52 -3.68 2.03 -6.31
C GLU A 52 -4.56 2.84 -5.36
N ALA A 53 -5.46 3.69 -5.88
CA ALA A 53 -6.42 4.42 -5.06
C ALA A 53 -7.34 3.46 -4.28
N VAL A 54 -7.91 2.47 -4.98
CA VAL A 54 -8.79 1.47 -4.36
C VAL A 54 -8.06 0.69 -3.28
N ILE A 55 -6.84 0.22 -3.57
CA ILE A 55 -6.00 -0.49 -2.60
C ILE A 55 -5.69 0.39 -1.38
N GLY A 56 -5.27 1.64 -1.63
CA GLY A 56 -4.94 2.61 -0.59
C GLY A 56 -6.13 2.91 0.34
N VAL A 57 -7.31 3.16 -0.22
CA VAL A 57 -8.55 3.38 0.54
C VAL A 57 -8.90 2.15 1.37
N LEU A 58 -8.81 0.94 0.80
CA LEU A 58 -9.10 -0.29 1.53
C LEU A 58 -8.13 -0.53 2.69
N LEU A 59 -6.83 -0.23 2.51
CA LEU A 59 -5.83 -0.33 3.58
C LEU A 59 -6.11 0.68 4.70
N VAL A 60 -6.41 1.94 4.37
CA VAL A 60 -6.79 2.95 5.36
C VAL A 60 -8.07 2.54 6.08
N ALA A 61 -9.08 2.07 5.36
CA ALA A 61 -10.32 1.57 5.95
C ALA A 61 -10.07 0.35 6.87
N ALA A 62 -9.14 -0.54 6.51
CA ALA A 62 -8.78 -1.70 7.33
C ALA A 62 -8.12 -1.26 8.64
N ALA A 63 -7.25 -0.26 8.56
CA ALA A 63 -6.65 0.36 9.72
C ALA A 63 -7.71 0.97 10.64
N LEU A 64 -8.72 1.67 10.11
CA LEU A 64 -9.74 2.34 10.92
C LEU A 64 -10.80 1.41 11.51
N ARG A 65 -11.26 0.40 10.76
CA ARG A 65 -12.41 -0.44 11.14
C ARG A 65 -12.04 -1.74 11.86
N GLU A 66 -10.76 -2.03 11.99
CA GLU A 66 -10.18 -3.22 12.67
C GLU A 66 -10.71 -4.61 12.22
N GLY A 67 -11.48 -4.68 11.13
CA GLY A 67 -12.11 -5.90 10.62
C GLY A 67 -11.12 -6.86 9.97
N ARG A 68 -11.04 -8.09 10.50
CA ARG A 68 -10.08 -9.14 10.04
C ARG A 68 -10.21 -9.45 8.54
N ALA A 69 -11.44 -9.55 8.02
CA ALA A 69 -11.68 -9.78 6.59
C ALA A 69 -11.14 -8.62 5.73
N LEU A 70 -11.34 -7.37 6.18
CA LEU A 70 -10.90 -6.19 5.44
C LEU A 70 -9.37 -6.13 5.32
N TYR A 71 -8.65 -6.50 6.39
CA TYR A 71 -7.18 -6.62 6.33
C TYR A 71 -6.75 -7.63 5.26
N TRP A 72 -7.30 -8.85 5.27
CA TRP A 72 -6.91 -9.87 4.29
C TRP A 72 -7.22 -9.44 2.86
N THR A 73 -8.40 -8.86 2.61
CA THR A 73 -8.76 -8.33 1.29
C THR A 73 -7.81 -7.22 0.85
N ALA A 74 -7.53 -6.24 1.71
CA ALA A 74 -6.67 -5.11 1.38
C ALA A 74 -5.23 -5.56 1.09
N TYR A 75 -4.66 -6.43 1.93
CA TYR A 75 -3.31 -6.97 1.70
C TYR A 75 -3.26 -7.87 0.45
N GLY A 76 -4.28 -8.71 0.22
CA GLY A 76 -4.37 -9.55 -0.97
C GLY A 76 -4.40 -8.73 -2.27
N LEU A 77 -5.25 -7.69 -2.33
CA LEU A 77 -5.27 -6.76 -3.46
C LEU A 77 -3.95 -6.01 -3.61
N SER A 78 -3.31 -5.62 -2.51
CA SER A 78 -2.00 -4.95 -2.57
C SER A 78 -0.92 -5.83 -3.21
N VAL A 79 -0.91 -7.13 -2.90
CA VAL A 79 0.04 -8.08 -3.50
C VAL A 79 -0.22 -8.23 -5.00
N LEU A 80 -1.50 -8.33 -5.40
CA LEU A 80 -1.87 -8.40 -6.81
C LEU A 80 -1.47 -7.12 -7.56
N GLY A 81 -1.69 -5.94 -6.95
CA GLY A 81 -1.27 -4.66 -7.51
C GLY A 81 0.24 -4.55 -7.68
N ILE A 82 1.02 -4.95 -6.67
CA ILE A 82 2.49 -5.01 -6.73
C ILE A 82 2.96 -5.96 -7.83
N ALA A 83 2.39 -7.16 -7.90
CA ALA A 83 2.76 -8.14 -8.91
C ALA A 83 2.47 -7.61 -10.32
N PHE A 84 1.29 -7.01 -10.52
CA PHE A 84 0.91 -6.38 -11.77
C PHE A 84 1.88 -5.24 -12.14
N GLY A 85 2.18 -4.35 -11.20
CA GLY A 85 3.12 -3.24 -11.40
C GLY A 85 4.52 -3.72 -11.80
N LEU A 86 5.07 -4.71 -11.09
CA LEU A 86 6.39 -5.28 -11.37
C LEU A 86 6.45 -6.04 -12.71
N SER A 87 5.32 -6.65 -13.14
CA SER A 87 5.21 -7.34 -14.43
C SER A 87 5.02 -6.38 -15.62
N SER A 88 4.63 -5.13 -15.37
CA SER A 88 4.33 -4.16 -16.42
C SER A 88 5.60 -3.50 -16.95
N ALA A 89 5.82 -3.59 -18.26
CA ALA A 89 6.91 -2.88 -18.94
C ALA A 89 6.74 -1.35 -18.93
N ARG A 90 5.53 -0.86 -18.61
CA ARG A 90 5.25 0.59 -18.53
C ARG A 90 5.69 1.19 -17.19
N VAL A 91 5.88 0.37 -16.16
CA VAL A 91 6.27 0.82 -14.82
C VAL A 91 7.80 0.88 -14.75
N VAL A 92 8.34 2.09 -14.89
CA VAL A 92 9.79 2.35 -14.98
C VAL A 92 10.20 3.53 -14.09
N GLY A 93 11.50 3.67 -13.83
CA GLY A 93 12.05 4.76 -13.00
C GLY A 93 11.42 4.79 -11.60
N ALA A 94 11.05 5.99 -11.13
CA ALA A 94 10.43 6.21 -9.81
C ALA A 94 9.18 5.34 -9.57
N ALA A 95 8.37 5.09 -10.60
CA ALA A 95 7.19 4.23 -10.50
C ALA A 95 7.55 2.76 -10.24
N ARG A 96 8.74 2.32 -10.64
CA ARG A 96 9.26 0.99 -10.30
C ARG A 96 9.96 1.00 -8.95
N GLU A 97 10.71 2.05 -8.64
CA GLU A 97 11.44 2.19 -7.38
C GLU A 97 10.53 2.19 -6.15
N ILE A 98 9.31 2.74 -6.26
CA ILE A 98 8.34 2.69 -5.16
C ILE A 98 8.02 1.25 -4.70
N HIS A 99 8.18 0.25 -5.57
CA HIS A 99 7.98 -1.15 -5.22
C HIS A 99 9.02 -1.67 -4.23
N PHE A 100 10.22 -1.06 -4.14
CA PHE A 100 11.19 -1.37 -3.09
C PHE A 100 10.68 -0.97 -1.70
N VAL A 101 9.72 -0.05 -1.61
CA VAL A 101 9.02 0.29 -0.36
C VAL A 101 7.77 -0.55 -0.19
N LEU A 102 6.97 -0.73 -1.25
CA LEU A 102 5.70 -1.46 -1.17
C LEU A 102 5.90 -2.95 -0.82
N VAL A 103 6.90 -3.62 -1.39
CA VAL A 103 7.14 -5.06 -1.16
C VAL A 103 7.48 -5.36 0.31
N PRO A 104 8.44 -4.67 0.96
CA PRO A 104 8.69 -4.86 2.39
C PRO A 104 7.47 -4.56 3.26
N LEU A 105 6.72 -3.50 2.97
CA LEU A 105 5.51 -3.16 3.74
C LEU A 105 4.45 -4.26 3.64
N ALA A 106 4.25 -4.80 2.43
CA ALA A 106 3.35 -5.93 2.20
C ALA A 106 3.79 -7.17 2.99
N ALA A 107 5.08 -7.51 2.91
CA ALA A 107 5.65 -8.69 3.56
C ALA A 107 5.53 -8.60 5.10
N ILE A 108 5.91 -7.47 5.69
CA ILE A 108 5.84 -7.25 7.13
C ILE A 108 4.38 -7.27 7.60
N GLY A 109 3.48 -6.57 6.89
CA GLY A 109 2.07 -6.52 7.26
C GLY A 109 1.39 -7.87 7.17
N LEU A 110 1.66 -8.65 6.13
CA LEU A 110 1.18 -10.02 5.98
C LEU A 110 1.73 -10.94 7.07
N ALA A 111 3.02 -10.86 7.39
CA ALA A 111 3.62 -11.64 8.46
C ALA A 111 2.96 -11.34 9.81
N MET A 112 2.72 -10.07 10.12
CA MET A 112 2.02 -9.64 11.33
C MET A 112 0.56 -10.12 11.35
N LEU A 113 -0.15 -10.07 10.21
CA LEU A 113 -1.53 -10.52 10.09
C LEU A 113 -1.65 -12.04 10.25
N ALA A 114 -0.73 -12.81 9.64
CA ALA A 114 -0.65 -14.26 9.78
C ALA A 114 -0.32 -14.65 11.22
N TRP A 115 0.63 -13.96 11.86
CA TRP A 115 0.97 -14.18 13.26
C TRP A 115 -0.21 -13.93 14.20
N ARG A 116 -1.01 -12.89 13.94
CA ARG A 116 -2.24 -12.62 14.68
C ARG A 116 -3.25 -13.76 14.53
N ARG A 117 -3.41 -14.31 13.31
CA ARG A 117 -4.28 -15.48 13.06
C ARG A 117 -3.84 -16.72 13.83
N ILE A 118 -2.54 -16.97 13.97
CA ILE A 118 -2.02 -18.13 14.70
C ILE A 118 -2.22 -17.97 16.22
N ARG A 119 -1.95 -16.77 16.76
CA ARG A 119 -2.06 -16.51 18.21
C ARG A 119 -3.48 -16.27 18.71
N ARG A 120 -4.39 -15.90 17.82
CA ARG A 120 -5.81 -15.61 18.11
C ARG A 120 -6.67 -16.22 16.99
N PRO A 121 -6.86 -17.56 17.00
CA PRO A 121 -7.68 -18.24 16.00
C PRO A 121 -9.07 -17.62 15.92
#